data_AF-A0A556U5N6-F1
#
_entry.id   AF-A0A556U5N6-F1
#
_cell.length_a   1.000
_cell.length_b   1.000
_cell.length_c   1.000
_cell.angle_alpha   90.00
_cell.angle_beta   90.00
_cell.angle_gamma   90.00
#
_symmetry.space_group_name_H-M   'P 1'
#
loop_
_entity.id
_entity.type
_entity.pdbx_description
1 polymer ?
#
loop_
_entity_poly.entity_id
_entity_poly.type
_entity_poly.pdbx_seq_one_letter_code
_entity_poly.pdbx_strand_id
1 'polypeptide(L)'
;MGYWDLEEGKDCVGKTWITTKLGAVLASLGAIFGITTCLSAHVRDAPDDPMNYFLGGCASGAFLGARTHSVMTGTTTCLGLGIVAMLTKVGKKEGWRILYSSKAHVIPHFERSSSLPPSSASSRSSNSSLSGTKAMFRSVRSADADNSVISDLMHIFQSFTEGELKQIIHTLVQRKARKDAKLGKRTKRAKKGTKPCSLTDKQMTVSQLGLGYISDEIILFRYCSGKCVAGRRNYDLALAKLKGQRFLTRENMKRARHSPCCRPTEYEEITFLDNHSQYHTIQEVSALKCACV
;
A
#
# COMPACT_ATOMS: atom_id res chain seq x y z
N MET A 1 32.01 2.67 -15.20
CA MET A 1 31.14 3.86 -15.06
C MET A 1 30.38 3.78 -13.74
N GLY A 2 30.69 4.68 -12.80
CA GLY A 2 29.93 4.86 -11.57
C GLY A 2 28.68 5.72 -11.80
N TYR A 3 27.73 5.67 -10.86
CA TYR A 3 26.51 6.49 -10.87
C TYR A 3 26.78 8.01 -11.00
N TRP A 4 27.96 8.45 -10.53
CA TRP A 4 28.36 9.86 -10.44
C TRP A 4 29.06 10.41 -11.68
N ASP A 5 29.38 9.56 -12.66
CA ASP A 5 30.11 9.96 -13.89
C ASP A 5 29.16 10.44 -15.01
N LEU A 6 27.84 10.42 -14.77
CA LEU A 6 26.79 10.76 -15.75
C LEU A 6 26.23 12.16 -15.50
N GLU A 7 26.05 12.97 -16.56
CA GLU A 7 25.47 14.32 -16.48
C GLU A 7 24.06 14.29 -15.84
N GLU A 8 23.75 15.30 -15.04
CA GLU A 8 22.44 15.42 -14.38
C GLU A 8 21.41 15.99 -15.37
N GLY A 9 20.28 15.29 -15.55
CA GLY A 9 19.16 15.76 -16.40
C GLY A 9 19.09 15.19 -17.83
N LYS A 10 20.17 14.66 -18.41
CA LYS A 10 20.17 14.14 -19.79
C LYS A 10 20.16 12.61 -19.89
N ASP A 11 20.85 11.91 -18.99
CA ASP A 11 21.00 10.44 -19.02
C ASP A 11 20.20 9.72 -17.93
N CYS A 12 18.88 9.95 -17.90
CA CYS A 12 18.01 9.37 -16.88
C CYS A 12 17.90 7.83 -17.01
N VAL A 13 17.99 7.27 -18.22
CA VAL A 13 17.94 5.81 -18.46
C VAL A 13 19.21 5.11 -17.93
N GLY A 14 20.40 5.66 -18.18
CA GLY A 14 21.66 5.09 -17.72
C GLY A 14 21.77 5.00 -16.19
N LYS A 15 21.30 6.04 -15.47
CA LYS A 15 21.27 6.07 -14.00
C LYS A 15 20.31 5.04 -13.39
N THR A 16 19.17 4.77 -14.04
CA THR A 16 18.22 3.74 -13.59
C THR A 16 18.76 2.31 -13.75
N TRP A 17 19.51 2.04 -14.83
CA TRP A 17 20.12 0.73 -15.06
C TRP A 17 21.17 0.37 -14.01
N ILE A 18 22.01 1.35 -13.61
CA ILE A 18 23.08 1.14 -12.62
C ILE A 18 22.50 0.83 -11.22
N THR A 19 21.39 1.45 -10.83
CA THR A 19 20.74 1.25 -9.52
C THR A 19 19.90 -0.03 -9.43
N THR A 20 19.57 -0.64 -10.58
CA THR A 20 18.76 -1.86 -10.66
C THR A 20 19.53 -3.13 -10.28
N LYS A 21 20.87 -3.12 -10.30
CA LYS A 21 21.71 -4.31 -10.05
C LYS A 21 21.72 -4.84 -8.60
N LEU A 22 21.13 -4.16 -7.61
CA LEU A 22 21.22 -4.53 -6.18
C LEU A 22 19.99 -5.25 -5.59
N GLY A 23 19.03 -5.72 -6.41
CA GLY A 23 17.87 -6.51 -5.98
C GLY A 23 16.52 -5.80 -6.20
N ALA A 24 15.43 -6.56 -6.38
CA ALA A 24 14.17 -6.04 -6.94
C ALA A 24 13.52 -4.88 -6.16
N VAL A 25 13.64 -4.85 -4.82
CA VAL A 25 13.12 -3.75 -3.99
C VAL A 25 14.03 -2.53 -4.11
N LEU A 26 15.35 -2.70 -3.98
CA LEU A 26 16.31 -1.61 -4.17
C LEU A 26 16.28 -1.03 -5.59
N ALA A 27 16.06 -1.87 -6.61
CA ALA A 27 15.87 -1.47 -7.99
C ALA A 27 14.66 -0.56 -8.16
N SER A 28 13.52 -0.93 -7.57
CA SER A 28 12.32 -0.09 -7.63
C SER A 28 12.49 1.25 -6.90
N LEU A 29 13.21 1.27 -5.78
CA LEU A 29 13.52 2.49 -5.05
C LEU A 29 14.48 3.39 -5.84
N GLY A 30 15.52 2.82 -6.47
CA GLY A 30 16.47 3.54 -7.30
C GLY A 30 15.84 4.13 -8.57
N ALA A 31 14.92 3.40 -9.21
CA ALA A 31 14.16 3.90 -10.36
C ALA A 31 13.24 5.06 -10.00
N ILE A 32 12.49 4.94 -8.89
CA ILE A 32 11.60 6.01 -8.42
C ILE A 32 12.42 7.24 -8.02
N PHE A 33 13.49 7.05 -7.27
CA PHE A 33 14.42 8.11 -6.90
C PHE A 33 14.92 8.85 -8.14
N GLY A 34 15.50 8.13 -9.12
CA GLY A 34 16.06 8.72 -10.33
C GLY A 34 15.04 9.45 -11.21
N ILE A 35 13.84 8.90 -11.39
CA ILE A 35 12.77 9.55 -12.17
C ILE A 35 12.28 10.81 -11.45
N THR A 36 12.05 10.74 -10.13
CA THR A 36 11.55 11.88 -9.37
C THR A 36 12.57 13.02 -9.30
N THR A 37 13.87 12.73 -9.12
CA THR A 37 14.91 13.76 -9.16
C THR A 37 15.03 14.40 -10.54
N CYS A 38 14.99 13.58 -11.61
CA CYS A 38 15.06 14.03 -13.01
C CYS A 38 13.86 14.93 -13.39
N LEU A 39 12.65 14.52 -12.99
CA LEU A 39 11.43 15.31 -13.23
C LEU A 39 11.41 16.61 -12.43
N SER A 40 11.87 16.59 -11.17
CA SER A 40 11.91 17.78 -10.32
C SER A 40 12.89 18.83 -10.85
N ALA A 41 14.04 18.38 -11.38
CA ALA A 41 15.01 19.26 -12.03
C ALA A 41 14.43 19.95 -13.28
N HIS A 42 13.68 19.21 -14.11
CA HIS A 42 13.06 19.77 -15.33
C HIS A 42 11.89 20.72 -15.03
N VAL A 43 11.14 20.52 -13.94
CA VAL A 43 10.01 21.40 -13.58
C VAL A 43 10.48 22.70 -12.94
N ARG A 44 11.65 22.71 -12.30
CA ARG A 44 12.17 23.89 -11.58
C ARG A 44 13.26 24.64 -12.33
N ASP A 45 13.65 24.20 -13.53
CA ASP A 45 14.77 24.71 -14.33
C ASP A 45 16.09 24.88 -13.55
N ALA A 46 16.20 24.20 -12.40
CA ALA A 46 17.29 24.29 -11.44
C ALA A 46 17.78 22.87 -11.12
N PRO A 47 18.75 22.34 -11.87
CA PRO A 47 19.19 20.95 -11.73
C PRO A 47 19.95 20.69 -10.42
N ASP A 48 20.61 21.70 -9.87
CA ASP A 48 21.51 21.53 -8.73
C ASP A 48 20.86 21.63 -7.36
N ASP A 49 19.57 21.92 -7.25
CA ASP A 49 18.96 22.16 -5.95
C ASP A 49 18.90 20.90 -5.08
N PRO A 50 19.37 20.95 -3.81
CA PRO A 50 19.34 19.81 -2.90
C PRO A 50 17.90 19.38 -2.56
N MET A 51 16.92 20.25 -2.80
CA MET A 51 15.49 19.93 -2.70
C MET A 51 15.02 18.88 -3.70
N ASN A 52 15.59 18.83 -4.91
CA ASN A 52 15.23 17.82 -5.91
C ASN A 52 15.56 16.41 -5.41
N TYR A 53 16.68 16.27 -4.70
CA TYR A 53 17.15 15.03 -4.07
C TYR A 53 16.31 14.65 -2.85
N PHE A 54 15.87 15.63 -2.07
CA PHE A 54 14.92 15.41 -0.98
C PHE A 54 13.58 14.86 -1.50
N LEU A 55 13.05 15.43 -2.58
CA LEU A 55 11.82 14.95 -3.23
C LEU A 55 11.97 13.51 -3.73
N GLY A 56 13.11 13.17 -4.36
CA GLY A 56 13.42 11.81 -4.78
C GLY A 56 13.50 10.81 -3.62
N GLY A 57 14.14 11.21 -2.52
CA GLY A 57 14.24 10.40 -1.30
C GLY A 57 12.88 10.18 -0.64
N CYS A 58 12.04 11.21 -0.59
CA CYS A 58 10.70 11.07 -0.05
C CYS A 58 9.78 10.20 -0.92
N ALA A 59 9.84 10.33 -2.25
CA ALA A 59 9.06 9.51 -3.17
C ALA A 59 9.41 8.02 -3.06
N SER A 60 10.71 7.69 -2.94
CA SER A 60 11.17 6.32 -2.72
C SER A 60 10.77 5.79 -1.33
N GLY A 61 10.88 6.60 -0.26
CA GLY A 61 10.40 6.25 1.08
C GLY A 61 8.88 6.01 1.15
N ALA A 62 8.08 6.85 0.48
CA ALA A 62 6.63 6.66 0.38
C ALA A 62 6.26 5.36 -0.34
N PHE A 63 7.00 5.00 -1.39
CA PHE A 63 6.83 3.73 -2.09
C PHE A 63 7.18 2.52 -1.19
N LEU A 64 8.23 2.61 -0.38
CA LEU A 64 8.57 1.59 0.60
C LEU A 64 7.48 1.45 1.68
N GLY A 65 6.90 2.56 2.13
CA GLY A 65 5.73 2.58 3.01
C GLY A 65 4.50 1.92 2.40
N ALA A 66 4.25 2.16 1.11
CA ALA A 66 3.15 1.51 0.37
C ALA A 66 3.37 -0.01 0.22
N ARG A 67 4.61 -0.45 -0.02
CA ARG A 67 5.01 -1.86 -0.07
C ARG A 67 4.85 -2.59 1.27
N THR A 68 5.12 -1.90 2.36
CA THR A 68 5.04 -2.45 3.73
C THR A 68 3.68 -2.24 4.40
N HIS A 69 2.70 -1.65 3.70
CA HIS A 69 1.37 -1.33 4.22
C HIS A 69 1.38 -0.51 5.53
N SER A 70 2.39 0.33 5.73
CA SER A 70 2.59 1.10 6.96
C SER A 70 2.83 2.57 6.66
N VAL A 71 1.89 3.42 7.13
CA VAL A 71 1.98 4.89 7.00
C VAL A 71 3.09 5.45 7.88
N MET A 72 3.31 4.84 9.05
CA MET A 72 4.41 5.21 9.95
C MET A 72 5.76 4.92 9.31
N THR A 73 5.92 3.77 8.66
CA THR A 73 7.15 3.42 7.95
C THR A 73 7.35 4.33 6.73
N GLY A 74 6.29 4.67 5.98
CA GLY A 74 6.39 5.57 4.83
C GLY A 74 6.81 7.00 5.20
N THR A 75 6.27 7.55 6.28
CA THR A 75 6.62 8.91 6.75
C THR A 75 8.03 8.98 7.32
N THR A 76 8.43 8.01 8.14
CA THR A 76 9.79 7.96 8.70
C THR A 76 10.85 7.72 7.63
N THR A 77 10.58 6.81 6.69
CA THR A 77 11.53 6.54 5.59
C THR A 77 11.55 7.66 4.55
N CYS A 78 10.45 8.37 4.29
CA CYS A 78 10.47 9.56 3.43
C CYS A 78 11.38 10.65 4.01
N LEU A 79 11.23 10.97 5.31
CA LEU A 79 12.07 11.97 5.96
C LEU A 79 13.52 11.50 6.05
N GLY A 80 13.75 10.25 6.46
CA GLY A 80 15.08 9.68 6.58
C GLY A 80 15.83 9.66 5.25
N LEU A 81 15.24 9.06 4.21
CA LEU A 81 15.87 8.98 2.89
C LEU A 81 15.95 10.34 2.19
N GLY A 82 14.96 11.21 2.39
CA GLY A 82 14.97 12.58 1.87
C GLY A 82 16.11 13.41 2.45
N ILE A 83 16.27 13.40 3.78
CA ILE A 83 17.36 14.14 4.45
C ILE A 83 18.72 13.57 4.06
N VAL A 84 18.87 12.25 4.03
CA VAL A 84 20.12 11.60 3.60
C VAL A 84 20.46 11.98 2.15
N ALA A 85 19.50 11.97 1.24
CA ALA A 85 19.73 12.36 -0.16
C ALA A 85 20.03 13.86 -0.34
N MET A 86 19.41 14.71 0.47
CA MET A 86 19.71 16.14 0.51
C MET A 86 21.14 16.38 0.99
N LEU A 87 21.54 15.73 2.09
CA LEU A 87 22.88 15.85 2.67
C LEU A 87 23.96 15.29 1.76
N THR A 88 23.69 14.25 0.97
CA THR A 88 24.68 13.74 0.00
C THR A 88 24.91 14.72 -1.15
N LYS A 89 23.87 15.43 -1.64
CA LYS A 89 24.04 16.50 -2.63
C LYS A 89 24.73 17.73 -2.04
N VAL A 90 24.37 18.15 -0.82
CA VAL A 90 25.05 19.24 -0.11
C VAL A 90 26.51 18.90 0.14
N GLY A 91 26.82 17.71 0.65
CA GLY A 91 28.18 17.24 0.87
C GLY A 91 29.01 17.17 -0.43
N LYS A 92 28.37 16.84 -1.57
CA LYS A 92 29.02 16.88 -2.88
C LYS A 92 29.33 18.33 -3.32
N LYS A 93 28.44 19.29 -3.07
CA LYS A 93 28.66 20.72 -3.39
C LYS A 93 29.75 21.34 -2.53
N GLU A 94 29.79 20.98 -1.25
CA GLU A 94 30.74 21.51 -0.26
C GLU A 94 32.06 20.70 -0.21
N GLY A 95 32.24 19.71 -1.09
CA GLY A 95 33.46 18.90 -1.15
C GLY A 95 33.75 18.09 0.12
N TRP A 96 32.73 17.69 0.87
CA TRP A 96 32.89 16.90 2.09
C TRP A 96 33.60 15.58 1.76
N ARG A 97 34.83 15.41 2.26
CA ARG A 97 35.52 14.12 2.20
C ARG A 97 34.84 13.14 3.15
N ILE A 98 33.93 12.33 2.62
CA ILE A 98 33.36 11.19 3.33
C ILE A 98 34.51 10.21 3.57
N LEU A 99 35.02 10.16 4.80
CA LEU A 99 35.89 9.09 5.29
C LEU A 99 35.09 7.78 5.37
N TYR A 100 34.82 7.17 4.21
CA TYR A 100 34.62 5.74 4.13
C TYR A 100 35.75 5.19 3.26
N SER A 101 36.89 4.97 3.92
CA SER A 101 38.02 4.25 3.36
C SER A 101 37.56 2.84 3.02
N SER A 102 37.36 2.59 1.73
CA SER A 102 37.11 1.27 1.17
C SER A 102 38.26 0.32 1.51
N LYS A 103 37.98 -0.72 2.29
CA LYS A 103 38.63 -2.02 2.08
C LYS A 103 37.58 -3.12 2.23
N ALA A 104 36.90 -3.39 1.12
CA ALA A 104 36.13 -4.61 0.97
C ALA A 104 37.13 -5.77 0.84
N HIS A 105 37.17 -6.66 1.84
CA HIS A 105 37.68 -8.01 1.67
C HIS A 105 36.48 -8.97 1.58
N VAL A 106 36.57 -9.83 0.59
CA VAL A 106 35.61 -10.84 0.11
C VAL A 106 35.38 -11.95 1.17
N ILE A 107 34.09 -12.32 1.38
CA ILE A 107 33.43 -13.63 1.69
C ILE A 107 34.22 -14.61 2.62
N PRO A 108 33.62 -15.21 3.70
CA PRO A 108 32.49 -16.14 3.55
C PRO A 108 31.43 -16.21 4.68
N HIS A 109 30.29 -16.80 4.30
CA HIS A 109 29.37 -17.64 5.07
C HIS A 109 29.18 -17.35 6.57
N PHE A 110 27.95 -16.95 6.92
CA PHE A 110 27.40 -17.12 8.26
C PHE A 110 26.92 -18.57 8.42
N GLU A 111 27.77 -19.42 9.01
CA GLU A 111 27.28 -20.55 9.81
C GLU A 111 27.08 -20.08 11.25
N ARG A 112 25.94 -20.49 11.78
CA ARG A 112 25.46 -20.23 13.13
C ARG A 112 26.02 -21.31 14.05
N SER A 113 26.71 -20.91 15.11
CA SER A 113 26.86 -21.67 16.37
C SER A 113 27.41 -20.69 17.42
N SER A 114 26.57 -20.17 18.32
CA SER A 114 26.39 -20.66 19.70
C SER A 114 27.66 -20.58 20.55
N SER A 115 27.79 -19.51 21.34
CA SER A 115 28.08 -19.56 22.80
C SER A 115 28.42 -18.15 23.34
N LEU A 116 27.59 -17.69 24.28
CA LEU A 116 27.96 -16.75 25.36
C LEU A 116 28.88 -17.48 26.38
N PRO A 117 29.41 -16.85 27.46
CA PRO A 117 29.72 -15.44 27.82
C PRO A 117 31.17 -15.37 28.44
N PRO A 118 31.49 -14.60 29.51
CA PRO A 118 31.23 -13.20 29.91
C PRO A 118 32.56 -12.38 29.81
N SER A 119 32.71 -11.08 30.09
CA SER A 119 32.49 -10.39 31.36
C SER A 119 32.96 -8.92 31.29
N SER A 120 32.39 -8.12 32.19
CA SER A 120 32.95 -6.92 32.85
C SER A 120 33.21 -5.66 31.99
N ALA A 121 32.36 -4.64 32.18
CA ALA A 121 32.68 -3.39 32.88
C ALA A 121 33.23 -2.31 31.91
N SER A 122 32.88 -1.03 31.94
CA SER A 122 32.23 -0.17 32.93
C SER A 122 31.91 1.14 32.20
N SER A 123 30.68 1.63 32.30
CA SER A 123 30.27 2.94 31.77
C SER A 123 30.62 4.04 32.77
N ARG A 124 31.54 4.93 32.39
CA ARG A 124 31.70 6.25 33.04
C ARG A 124 30.88 7.28 32.28
N SER A 125 30.04 7.92 33.07
CA SER A 125 29.21 9.09 32.84
C SER A 125 29.97 10.32 32.34
N SER A 126 29.28 11.16 31.57
CA SER A 126 29.38 12.62 31.68
C SER A 126 28.07 13.27 31.20
N ASN A 127 27.40 13.93 32.14
CA ASN A 127 26.29 14.85 31.91
C ASN A 127 26.80 16.13 31.25
N SER A 128 25.94 16.78 30.45
CA SER A 128 25.73 18.22 30.62
C SER A 128 24.31 18.58 30.21
N SER A 129 23.67 19.34 31.09
CA SER A 129 22.31 19.85 31.05
C SER A 129 22.35 21.36 30.96
N LEU A 130 21.58 21.97 30.05
CA LEU A 130 20.97 23.31 30.23
C LEU A 130 19.89 23.48 29.14
N SER A 131 18.60 23.37 29.48
CA SER A 131 17.68 24.45 29.86
C SER A 131 17.51 25.55 28.79
N GLY A 132 16.31 25.60 28.20
CA GLY A 132 15.86 26.67 27.32
C GLY A 132 14.38 26.51 26.98
N THR A 133 13.50 26.97 27.88
CA THR A 133 12.07 27.15 27.66
C THR A 133 11.79 28.02 26.42
N LYS A 134 10.86 27.59 25.55
CA LYS A 134 9.95 28.50 24.83
C LYS A 134 8.78 27.72 24.21
N ALA A 135 7.60 28.01 24.73
CA ALA A 135 6.33 27.61 24.15
C ALA A 135 5.96 28.50 22.95
N MET A 136 5.14 27.91 22.07
CA MET A 136 4.23 28.53 21.10
C MET A 136 4.84 29.34 19.95
N PHE A 137 4.64 28.87 18.71
CA PHE A 137 3.90 29.59 17.66
C PHE A 137 3.40 28.61 16.60
N ARG A 138 2.08 28.56 16.43
CA ARG A 138 1.41 27.99 15.23
C ARG A 138 1.67 29.01 14.11
N SER A 139 2.41 28.64 13.06
CA SER A 139 2.57 29.51 11.90
C SER A 139 1.61 29.10 10.78
N VAL A 140 0.75 30.04 10.42
CA VAL A 140 -0.18 30.03 9.30
C VAL A 140 0.63 30.21 8.01
N ARG A 141 0.26 29.49 6.94
CA ARG A 141 0.89 29.64 5.62
C ARG A 141 0.57 31.02 5.04
N SER A 142 1.60 31.81 4.71
CA SER A 142 1.51 32.99 3.87
C SER A 142 1.68 32.56 2.41
N ALA A 143 0.77 32.96 1.54
CA ALA A 143 0.82 32.74 0.09
C ALA A 143 0.88 34.12 -0.57
N ASP A 144 2.07 34.63 -0.85
CA ASP A 144 2.25 35.92 -1.53
C ASP A 144 3.52 35.92 -2.40
N ALA A 145 3.68 34.92 -3.25
CA ALA A 145 4.78 34.88 -4.23
C ALA A 145 4.36 34.38 -5.62
N ASP A 146 3.05 34.32 -5.92
CA ASP A 146 2.55 33.75 -7.19
C ASP A 146 1.82 34.77 -8.08
N ASN A 147 1.86 36.07 -7.78
CA ASN A 147 1.11 37.07 -8.54
C ASN A 147 1.81 37.55 -9.83
N SER A 148 3.11 37.30 -10.01
CA SER A 148 3.85 37.70 -11.23
C SER A 148 3.71 36.69 -12.36
N VAL A 149 3.64 35.39 -12.04
CA VAL A 149 3.57 34.29 -13.03
C VAL A 149 2.17 34.21 -13.65
N ILE A 150 1.14 34.62 -12.91
CA ILE A 150 -0.25 34.62 -13.38
C ILE A 150 -0.47 35.73 -14.43
N SER A 151 0.20 36.87 -14.31
CA SER A 151 0.14 37.96 -15.30
C SER A 151 0.85 37.62 -16.62
N ASP A 152 2.01 36.95 -16.59
CA ASP A 152 2.68 36.49 -17.80
C ASP A 152 1.92 35.37 -18.51
N LEU A 153 1.29 34.49 -17.72
CA LEU A 153 0.41 33.45 -18.22
C LEU A 153 -0.84 34.03 -18.91
N MET A 154 -1.44 35.09 -18.34
CA MET A 154 -2.56 35.81 -18.96
C MET A 154 -2.21 36.43 -20.32
N HIS A 155 -0.94 36.85 -20.51
CA HIS A 155 -0.49 37.48 -21.76
C HIS A 155 -0.29 36.47 -22.91
N ILE A 156 -0.10 35.19 -22.58
CA ILE A 156 -0.05 34.09 -23.58
C ILE A 156 -1.46 33.68 -24.02
N PHE A 157 -2.48 33.91 -23.19
CA PHE A 157 -3.87 33.54 -23.49
C PHE A 157 -4.66 34.58 -24.29
N GLN A 158 -4.10 35.76 -24.58
CA GLN A 158 -4.77 36.83 -25.34
C GLN A 158 -4.92 36.55 -26.85
N SER A 159 -4.27 35.52 -27.40
CA SER A 159 -4.35 35.19 -28.84
C SER A 159 -5.21 33.96 -29.17
N PHE A 160 -5.80 33.29 -28.19
CA PHE A 160 -6.65 32.12 -28.44
C PHE A 160 -8.09 32.57 -28.60
N THR A 161 -8.58 32.56 -29.83
CA THR A 161 -9.98 32.84 -30.15
C THR A 161 -10.91 31.90 -29.36
N GLU A 162 -12.12 32.37 -29.01
CA GLU A 162 -13.07 31.68 -28.13
C GLU A 162 -13.41 30.22 -28.56
N GLY A 163 -13.16 29.88 -29.83
CA GLY A 163 -13.33 28.54 -30.38
C GLY A 163 -12.25 27.53 -29.94
N GLU A 164 -10.98 27.93 -29.93
CA GLU A 164 -9.85 27.04 -29.61
C GLU A 164 -9.84 26.66 -28.11
N LEU A 165 -10.17 27.63 -27.24
CA LEU A 165 -10.24 27.42 -25.81
C LEU A 165 -11.35 26.43 -25.43
N LYS A 166 -12.52 26.51 -26.07
CA LYS A 166 -13.61 25.56 -25.86
C LYS A 166 -13.19 24.13 -26.24
N GLN A 167 -12.39 23.97 -27.29
CA GLN A 167 -11.89 22.68 -27.74
C GLN A 167 -10.86 22.08 -26.77
N ILE A 168 -9.96 22.92 -26.23
CA ILE A 168 -8.99 22.50 -25.22
C ILE A 168 -9.69 22.15 -23.90
N ILE A 169 -10.65 22.96 -23.44
CA ILE A 169 -11.42 22.67 -22.24
C ILE A 169 -12.18 21.34 -22.40
N HIS A 170 -12.84 21.13 -23.54
CA HIS A 170 -13.56 19.87 -23.79
C HIS A 170 -12.60 18.66 -23.77
N THR A 171 -11.43 18.76 -24.41
CA THR A 171 -10.44 17.67 -24.42
C THR A 171 -9.80 17.43 -23.04
N LEU A 172 -9.58 18.49 -22.24
CA LEU A 172 -9.08 18.38 -20.86
C LEU A 172 -10.12 17.76 -19.92
N VAL A 173 -11.39 18.16 -20.03
CA VAL A 173 -12.51 17.56 -19.30
C VAL A 173 -12.66 16.09 -19.65
N GLN A 174 -12.57 15.74 -20.94
CA GLN A 174 -12.68 14.37 -21.41
C GLN A 174 -11.48 13.50 -20.95
N ARG A 175 -10.26 14.07 -20.92
CA ARG A 175 -9.07 13.39 -20.35
C ARG A 175 -9.18 13.22 -18.83
N LYS A 176 -9.76 14.18 -18.12
CA LYS A 176 -10.02 14.08 -16.67
C LYS A 176 -11.07 13.01 -16.36
N ALA A 177 -12.19 13.00 -17.09
CA ALA A 177 -13.21 11.95 -16.96
C ALA A 177 -12.65 10.54 -17.22
N ARG A 178 -11.78 10.36 -18.22
CA ARG A 178 -11.08 9.09 -18.49
C ARG A 178 -10.10 8.70 -17.39
N LYS A 179 -9.37 9.66 -16.81
CA LYS A 179 -8.48 9.43 -15.66
C LYS A 179 -9.27 9.04 -14.41
N ASP A 180 -10.37 9.72 -14.13
CA ASP A 180 -11.23 9.44 -12.97
C ASP A 180 -11.92 8.07 -13.11
N ALA A 181 -12.35 7.69 -14.32
CA ALA A 181 -12.88 6.36 -14.62
C ALA A 181 -11.82 5.23 -14.45
N LYS A 182 -10.55 5.49 -14.78
CA LYS A 182 -9.45 4.53 -14.55
C LYS A 182 -9.05 4.46 -13.07
N LEU A 183 -9.01 5.58 -12.36
CA LEU A 183 -8.69 5.64 -10.92
C LEU A 183 -9.77 4.94 -10.09
N GLY A 184 -11.06 5.11 -10.46
CA GLY A 184 -12.20 4.45 -9.83
C GLY A 184 -12.24 2.92 -9.98
N LYS A 185 -11.53 2.36 -10.99
CA LYS A 185 -11.40 0.89 -11.14
C LYS A 185 -10.32 0.30 -10.22
N ARG A 186 -9.25 1.05 -9.93
CA ARG A 186 -8.11 0.55 -9.13
C ARG A 186 -8.35 0.60 -7.62
N THR A 187 -9.28 1.42 -7.14
CA THR A 187 -9.61 1.55 -5.70
C THR A 187 -10.79 0.68 -5.25
N LYS A 188 -11.59 0.12 -6.17
CA LYS A 188 -12.70 -0.79 -5.81
C LYS A 188 -12.25 -2.13 -5.23
N ARG A 189 -11.04 -2.60 -5.53
CA ARG A 189 -10.52 -3.87 -5.01
C ARG A 189 -10.01 -3.77 -3.55
N ALA A 190 -9.67 -2.56 -3.09
CA ALA A 190 -9.17 -2.31 -1.74
C ALA A 190 -10.28 -2.02 -0.69
N LYS A 191 -11.51 -1.73 -1.14
CA LYS A 191 -12.68 -1.49 -0.27
C LYS A 191 -13.58 -2.71 -0.06
N LYS A 192 -13.17 -3.92 -0.49
CA LYS A 192 -13.86 -5.15 -0.09
C LYS A 192 -13.40 -5.54 1.32
N GLY A 193 -13.74 -4.69 2.29
CA GLY A 193 -13.68 -5.04 3.70
C GLY A 193 -14.41 -6.37 3.90
N THR A 194 -13.92 -7.18 4.83
CA THR A 194 -14.55 -8.48 5.11
C THR A 194 -15.96 -8.23 5.58
N LYS A 195 -16.95 -8.59 4.75
CA LYS A 195 -18.37 -8.46 5.12
C LYS A 195 -18.62 -9.25 6.42
N PRO A 196 -19.37 -8.68 7.39
CA PRO A 196 -19.81 -9.44 8.56
C PRO A 196 -20.67 -10.63 8.11
N CYS A 197 -20.92 -11.59 9.00
CA CYS A 197 -21.84 -12.69 8.72
C CYS A 197 -23.20 -12.12 8.30
N SER A 198 -23.63 -12.42 7.08
CA SER A 198 -24.85 -11.88 6.48
C SER A 198 -25.48 -12.89 5.52
N LEU A 199 -26.79 -12.79 5.39
CA LEU A 199 -27.56 -13.54 4.41
C LEU A 199 -27.26 -13.04 2.99
N THR A 200 -27.10 -13.96 2.05
CA THR A 200 -26.78 -13.64 0.65
C THR A 200 -27.67 -14.46 -0.27
N ASP A 201 -28.21 -13.81 -1.30
CA ASP A 201 -29.15 -14.44 -2.20
C ASP A 201 -28.47 -14.75 -3.54
N LYS A 202 -28.81 -15.90 -4.13
CA LYS A 202 -28.29 -16.34 -5.42
C LYS A 202 -29.37 -17.04 -6.23
N GLN A 203 -29.67 -16.49 -7.40
CA GLN A 203 -30.51 -17.15 -8.39
C GLN A 203 -29.74 -18.33 -9.00
N MET A 204 -30.39 -19.50 -9.02
CA MET A 204 -29.88 -20.74 -9.60
C MET A 204 -31.04 -21.67 -9.97
N THR A 205 -30.79 -22.65 -10.83
CA THR A 205 -31.79 -23.70 -11.13
C THR A 205 -31.81 -24.75 -10.02
N VAL A 206 -32.93 -25.46 -9.85
CA VAL A 206 -33.05 -26.53 -8.86
C VAL A 206 -32.04 -27.66 -9.13
N SER A 207 -31.81 -27.99 -10.39
CA SER A 207 -30.80 -28.97 -10.80
C SER A 207 -29.38 -28.62 -10.32
N GLN A 208 -29.04 -27.33 -10.22
CA GLN A 208 -27.73 -26.86 -9.73
C GLN A 208 -27.54 -27.03 -8.22
N LEU A 209 -28.61 -27.26 -7.45
CA LEU A 209 -28.50 -27.59 -6.02
C LEU A 209 -27.86 -28.96 -5.79
N GLY A 210 -27.90 -29.85 -6.78
CA GLY A 210 -27.30 -31.19 -6.68
C GLY A 210 -28.03 -32.13 -5.72
N LEU A 211 -29.31 -31.89 -5.44
CA LEU A 211 -30.15 -32.70 -4.56
C LEU A 211 -30.85 -33.87 -5.28
N GLY A 212 -30.52 -34.12 -6.55
CA GLY A 212 -31.08 -35.22 -7.35
C GLY A 212 -32.38 -34.89 -8.11
N TYR A 213 -32.87 -33.66 -8.03
CA TYR A 213 -34.01 -33.18 -8.81
C TYR A 213 -33.57 -32.60 -10.16
N ILE A 214 -34.37 -32.81 -11.21
CA ILE A 214 -34.05 -32.40 -12.59
C ILE A 214 -35.10 -31.39 -13.06
N SER A 215 -34.97 -30.16 -12.54
CA SER A 215 -35.81 -29.03 -12.91
C SER A 215 -34.99 -27.83 -13.37
N ASP A 216 -35.50 -27.18 -14.41
CA ASP A 216 -34.97 -25.92 -14.94
C ASP A 216 -35.57 -24.67 -14.26
N GLU A 217 -36.45 -24.85 -13.26
CA GLU A 217 -37.03 -23.74 -12.50
C GLU A 217 -35.94 -22.97 -11.74
N ILE A 218 -35.99 -21.64 -11.87
CA ILE A 218 -35.04 -20.73 -11.24
C ILE A 218 -35.58 -20.31 -9.87
N ILE A 219 -34.86 -20.68 -8.83
CA ILE A 219 -35.19 -20.37 -7.44
C ILE A 219 -34.19 -19.38 -6.84
N LEU A 220 -34.63 -18.64 -5.83
CA LEU A 220 -33.78 -17.73 -5.06
C LEU A 220 -33.16 -18.46 -3.87
N PHE A 221 -31.99 -19.05 -4.07
CA PHE A 221 -31.27 -19.75 -3.01
C PHE A 221 -30.56 -18.77 -2.08
N ARG A 222 -30.90 -18.79 -0.80
CA ARG A 222 -30.29 -17.94 0.23
C ARG A 222 -29.27 -18.72 1.02
N TYR A 223 -28.08 -18.15 1.23
CA TYR A 223 -26.99 -18.80 1.96
C TYR A 223 -26.23 -17.81 2.86
N CYS A 224 -25.65 -18.36 3.92
CA CYS A 224 -24.87 -17.57 4.88
C CYS A 224 -23.43 -17.41 4.41
N SER A 225 -22.96 -16.16 4.36
CA SER A 225 -21.58 -15.84 4.01
C SER A 225 -21.03 -14.68 4.84
N GLY A 226 -19.70 -14.58 4.93
CA GLY A 226 -19.03 -13.52 5.66
C GLY A 226 -18.16 -14.02 6.81
N LYS A 227 -17.62 -13.08 7.59
CA LYS A 227 -16.74 -13.37 8.72
C LYS A 227 -17.40 -13.03 10.06
N CYS A 228 -17.13 -13.86 11.04
CA CYS A 228 -17.59 -13.68 12.41
C CYS A 228 -16.47 -13.08 13.27
N VAL A 229 -16.26 -11.77 13.13
CA VAL A 229 -15.25 -11.05 13.95
C VAL A 229 -15.82 -10.67 15.31
N ALA A 230 -17.07 -10.19 15.34
CA ALA A 230 -17.75 -9.77 16.57
C ALA A 230 -18.14 -10.93 17.50
N GLY A 231 -18.39 -12.12 16.96
CA GLY A 231 -18.81 -13.29 17.73
C GLY A 231 -17.68 -14.09 18.39
N ARG A 232 -16.43 -13.60 18.37
CA ARG A 232 -15.29 -14.33 18.95
C ARG A 232 -15.40 -14.41 20.47
N ARG A 233 -15.29 -15.62 21.02
CA ARG A 233 -15.26 -15.87 22.47
C ARG A 233 -13.83 -16.02 22.98
N ASN A 234 -13.66 -16.08 24.30
CA ASN A 234 -12.35 -16.30 24.93
C ASN A 234 -11.67 -17.61 24.44
N TYR A 235 -12.47 -18.64 24.17
CA TYR A 235 -11.99 -19.90 23.59
C TYR A 235 -11.30 -19.67 22.23
N ASP A 236 -11.90 -18.88 21.34
CA ASP A 236 -11.35 -18.57 20.01
C ASP A 236 -10.03 -17.81 20.11
N LEU A 237 -9.94 -16.87 21.06
CA LEU A 237 -8.74 -16.09 21.33
C LEU A 237 -7.61 -16.97 21.87
N ALA A 238 -7.91 -17.83 22.84
CA ALA A 238 -6.96 -18.78 23.40
C ALA A 238 -6.47 -19.76 22.32
N LEU A 239 -7.37 -20.32 21.52
CA LEU A 239 -7.03 -21.25 20.46
C LEU A 239 -6.19 -20.58 19.35
N ALA A 240 -6.47 -19.31 19.03
CA ALA A 240 -5.64 -18.52 18.12
C ALA A 240 -4.20 -18.36 18.65
N LYS A 241 -4.04 -18.11 19.96
CA LYS A 241 -2.72 -18.00 20.60
C LYS A 241 -1.98 -19.33 20.62
N LEU A 242 -2.64 -20.42 21.01
CA LEU A 242 -2.07 -21.77 21.02
C LEU A 242 -1.59 -22.22 19.63
N LYS A 243 -2.37 -21.90 18.58
CA LYS A 243 -1.95 -22.13 17.19
C LYS A 243 -0.77 -21.24 16.77
N GLY A 244 -0.79 -19.96 17.14
CA GLY A 244 0.28 -19.02 16.80
C GLY A 244 1.62 -19.38 17.42
N GLN A 245 1.61 -19.88 18.66
CA GLN A 245 2.80 -20.31 19.40
C GLN A 245 3.21 -21.77 19.11
N ARG A 246 2.50 -22.47 18.21
CA ARG A 246 2.75 -23.88 17.83
C ARG A 246 2.74 -24.87 18.99
N PHE A 247 1.93 -24.60 20.02
CA PHE A 247 1.73 -25.57 21.12
C PHE A 247 0.92 -26.79 20.69
N LEU A 248 0.16 -26.69 19.59
CA LEU A 248 -0.60 -27.81 19.03
C LEU A 248 0.22 -28.56 17.99
N THR A 249 0.05 -29.88 17.93
CA THR A 249 0.61 -30.70 16.84
C THR A 249 0.14 -30.21 15.48
N ARG A 250 0.92 -30.48 14.43
CA ARG A 250 0.65 -29.97 13.08
C ARG A 250 -0.72 -30.43 12.54
N GLU A 251 -1.18 -31.61 12.95
CA GLU A 251 -2.51 -32.13 12.60
C GLU A 251 -3.63 -31.37 13.31
N ASN A 252 -3.47 -31.14 14.61
CA ASN A 252 -4.43 -30.41 15.43
C ASN A 252 -4.53 -28.94 14.99
N MET A 253 -3.42 -28.33 14.56
CA MET A 253 -3.42 -27.01 13.96
C MET A 253 -4.25 -26.92 12.67
N LYS A 254 -4.35 -28.00 11.86
CA LYS A 254 -5.18 -27.98 10.65
C LYS A 254 -6.67 -28.11 10.97
N ARG A 255 -7.02 -28.96 11.95
CA ARG A 255 -8.41 -29.24 12.31
C ARG A 255 -9.04 -28.14 13.17
N ALA A 256 -8.28 -27.56 14.09
CA ALA A 256 -8.78 -26.55 15.03
C ALA A 256 -9.01 -25.19 14.33
N ARG A 257 -10.26 -24.75 14.23
CA ARG A 257 -10.61 -23.40 13.76
C ARG A 257 -10.68 -22.45 14.95
N HIS A 258 -9.99 -21.31 14.86
CA HIS A 258 -9.95 -20.30 15.93
C HIS A 258 -10.94 -19.14 15.67
N SER A 259 -11.77 -19.25 14.63
CA SER A 259 -12.75 -18.22 14.28
C SER A 259 -14.10 -18.87 14.11
N PRO A 260 -15.17 -18.29 14.68
CA PRO A 260 -16.52 -18.81 14.53
C PRO A 260 -16.93 -18.83 13.05
N CYS A 261 -17.74 -19.81 12.70
CA CYS A 261 -18.25 -20.00 11.35
C CYS A 261 -19.61 -19.30 11.20
N CYS A 262 -19.85 -18.71 10.02
CA CYS A 262 -21.16 -18.18 9.69
C CYS A 262 -22.03 -19.35 9.19
N ARG A 263 -23.08 -19.69 9.94
CA ARG A 263 -23.99 -20.82 9.67
C ARG A 263 -25.45 -20.34 9.71
N PRO A 264 -26.36 -21.00 8.98
CA PRO A 264 -27.79 -20.75 9.13
C PRO A 264 -28.25 -21.15 10.54
N THR A 265 -29.15 -20.37 11.12
CA THR A 265 -29.84 -20.69 12.37
C THR A 265 -31.30 -21.06 12.14
N GLU A 266 -31.86 -20.62 11.02
CA GLU A 266 -33.22 -20.90 10.58
C GLU A 266 -33.20 -21.15 9.08
N TYR A 267 -34.11 -22.00 8.61
CA TYR A 267 -34.21 -22.41 7.22
C TYR A 267 -35.61 -22.17 6.67
N GLU A 268 -35.71 -22.10 5.35
CA GLU A 268 -36.93 -21.92 4.58
C GLU A 268 -37.08 -23.09 3.58
N GLU A 269 -38.32 -23.52 3.36
CA GLU A 269 -38.65 -24.53 2.36
C GLU A 269 -38.81 -23.91 0.97
N ILE A 270 -38.51 -24.70 -0.07
CA ILE A 270 -38.67 -24.27 -1.47
C ILE A 270 -39.55 -25.29 -2.19
N THR A 271 -40.65 -24.79 -2.75
CA THR A 271 -41.52 -25.54 -3.66
C THR A 271 -41.19 -25.17 -5.10
N PHE A 272 -41.05 -26.17 -5.95
CA PHE A 272 -40.75 -26.03 -7.37
C PHE A 272 -41.47 -27.12 -8.18
N LEU A 273 -41.53 -26.93 -9.50
CA LEU A 273 -42.13 -27.79 -10.49
C LEU A 273 -41.03 -28.50 -11.28
N ASP A 274 -41.09 -29.83 -11.36
CA ASP A 274 -40.14 -30.62 -12.13
C ASP A 274 -40.41 -30.56 -13.64
N ASN A 275 -39.47 -31.05 -14.45
CA ASN A 275 -39.64 -31.12 -15.91
C ASN A 275 -40.81 -32.03 -16.35
N HIS A 276 -41.29 -32.89 -15.44
CA HIS A 276 -42.48 -33.73 -15.62
C HIS A 276 -43.78 -33.06 -15.12
N SER A 277 -43.77 -31.75 -14.85
CA SER A 277 -44.91 -30.99 -14.33
C SER A 277 -45.42 -31.51 -12.97
N GLN A 278 -44.54 -32.05 -12.14
CA GLN A 278 -44.86 -32.47 -10.77
C GLN A 278 -44.28 -31.51 -9.75
N TYR A 279 -45.09 -31.07 -8.79
CA TYR A 279 -44.63 -30.19 -7.71
C TYR A 279 -43.86 -30.98 -6.66
N HIS A 280 -42.70 -30.48 -6.28
CA HIS A 280 -41.91 -30.97 -5.16
C HIS A 280 -41.59 -29.84 -4.20
N THR A 281 -41.55 -30.16 -2.91
CA THR A 281 -41.14 -29.23 -1.85
C THR A 281 -39.92 -29.81 -1.15
N ILE A 282 -38.84 -29.03 -1.07
CA ILE A 282 -37.64 -29.41 -0.33
C ILE A 282 -37.55 -28.58 0.94
N GLN A 283 -37.50 -29.28 2.07
CA GLN A 283 -37.40 -28.67 3.38
C GLN A 283 -35.94 -28.41 3.77
N GLU A 284 -35.73 -27.37 4.59
CA GLU A 284 -34.44 -27.00 5.17
C GLU A 284 -33.29 -26.74 4.18
N VAL A 285 -33.60 -26.28 2.96
CA VAL A 285 -32.59 -26.06 1.91
C VAL A 285 -32.03 -24.64 1.92
N SER A 286 -32.91 -23.64 2.06
CA SER A 286 -32.52 -22.23 1.97
C SER A 286 -32.34 -21.62 3.35
N ALA A 287 -31.32 -20.79 3.54
CA ALA A 287 -31.11 -20.11 4.82
C ALA A 287 -32.09 -18.94 4.98
N LEU A 288 -32.75 -18.82 6.13
CA LEU A 288 -33.59 -17.68 6.47
C LEU A 288 -32.84 -16.65 7.34
N LYS A 289 -32.07 -17.15 8.32
CA LYS A 289 -31.24 -16.31 9.22
C LYS A 289 -29.84 -16.90 9.38
N CYS A 290 -28.87 -16.01 9.58
CA CYS A 290 -27.46 -16.37 9.73
C CYS A 290 -26.92 -15.88 11.06
N ALA A 291 -26.15 -16.73 11.75
CA ALA A 291 -25.42 -16.34 12.95
C ALA A 291 -24.02 -16.95 13.00
N CYS A 292 -23.24 -16.48 13.97
CA CYS A 292 -21.89 -16.92 14.22
C CYS A 292 -21.88 -18.01 15.30
N VAL A 293 -21.38 -19.19 14.95
CA VAL A 293 -21.31 -20.38 15.81
C VAL A 293 -19.88 -20.90 15.89
#